data_AF-A0A3N5PCK4-F1
#
_entry.id   AF-A0A3N5PCK4-F1
#
_cell.length_a   1.000
_cell.length_b   1.000
_cell.length_c   1.000
_cell.angle_alpha   90.00
_cell.angle_beta   90.00
_cell.angle_gamma   90.00
#
_symmetry.space_group_name_H-M   'P 1'
#
loop_
_entity.id
_entity.type
_entity.pdbx_description
1 polymer ?
#
loop_
_entity_poly.entity_id
_entity_poly.type
_entity_poly.pdbx_seq_one_letter_code
_entity_poly.pdbx_strand_id
1 'polypeptide(L)'
;MPQFTTDNIYALAAWPMGLPRGWRVTFQSDNAGMCHQLYVNGRLVDWTDSPTQRSFSLEAADHPRTIVIAAVEPGDAGSDLSALLPAQACEPNWIYRRKFTRSRQRPAGSKVEIVGD
;
A
#
# COMPACT_ATOMS: atom_id res chain seq x y z
N MET A 1 5.15 -20.47 -16.48
CA MET A 1 5.63 -19.42 -15.56
C MET A 1 4.41 -18.64 -15.12
N PRO A 2 4.24 -18.34 -13.83
CA PRO A 2 3.06 -17.60 -13.35
C PRO A 2 2.99 -16.23 -14.04
N GLN A 3 1.82 -15.81 -14.50
CA GLN A 3 1.63 -14.47 -15.04
C GLN A 3 1.59 -13.48 -13.86
N PHE A 4 2.64 -12.67 -13.72
CA PHE A 4 2.80 -11.70 -12.64
C PHE A 4 3.19 -10.35 -13.23
N THR A 5 2.48 -9.28 -12.86
CA THR A 5 2.85 -7.92 -13.28
C THR A 5 2.42 -6.87 -12.27
N THR A 6 3.24 -5.83 -12.13
CA THR A 6 2.90 -4.61 -11.37
C THR A 6 2.42 -3.47 -12.28
N ASP A 7 2.41 -3.69 -13.60
CA ASP A 7 1.98 -2.70 -14.58
C ASP A 7 0.46 -2.61 -14.67
N ASN A 8 -0.04 -1.51 -15.24
CA ASN A 8 -1.49 -1.25 -15.40
C ASN A 8 -2.27 -1.30 -14.08
N ILE A 9 -1.61 -0.91 -13.00
CA ILE A 9 -2.17 -0.70 -11.67
C ILE A 9 -1.91 0.75 -11.29
N TYR A 10 -2.97 1.47 -10.94
CA TYR A 10 -2.92 2.91 -10.74
C TYR A 10 -3.94 3.37 -9.69
N ALA A 11 -3.94 4.67 -9.39
CA ALA A 11 -4.79 5.28 -8.37
C ALA A 11 -4.69 4.58 -6.98
N LEU A 12 -3.52 4.02 -6.66
CA LEU A 12 -3.26 3.40 -5.37
C LEU A 12 -3.42 4.43 -4.25
N ALA A 13 -4.27 4.12 -3.28
CA ALA A 13 -4.50 4.95 -2.11
C ALA A 13 -4.71 4.09 -0.87
N ALA A 14 -4.25 4.58 0.29
CA ALA A 14 -4.46 3.95 1.58
C ALA A 14 -5.12 4.95 2.54
N TRP A 15 -6.21 4.53 3.18
CA TRP A 15 -7.02 5.37 4.06
C TRP A 15 -7.11 4.72 5.45
N PRO A 16 -6.90 5.47 6.54
CA PRO A 16 -7.10 4.92 7.88
C PRO A 16 -8.61 4.67 8.09
N MET A 17 -8.98 3.51 8.61
CA MET A 17 -10.38 3.15 8.90
C MET A 17 -10.80 3.48 10.34
N GLY A 18 -9.87 4.02 11.15
CA GLY A 18 -10.05 4.23 12.58
C GLY A 18 -9.77 2.96 13.38
N LEU A 19 -9.24 3.11 14.60
CA LEU A 19 -8.97 1.96 15.47
C LEU A 19 -10.27 1.23 15.82
N PRO A 20 -10.30 -0.11 15.85
CA PRO A 20 -9.19 -1.05 15.65
C PRO A 20 -8.96 -1.50 14.18
N ARG A 21 -9.65 -0.88 13.21
CA ARG A 21 -9.89 -1.42 11.86
C ARG A 21 -8.75 -1.22 10.85
N GLY A 22 -7.58 -0.76 11.28
CA GLY A 22 -6.39 -0.60 10.43
C GLY A 22 -6.59 0.34 9.23
N TRP A 23 -6.22 -0.13 8.03
CA TRP A 23 -6.19 0.63 6.78
C TRP A 23 -7.02 -0.03 5.69
N ARG A 24 -7.70 0.79 4.87
CA ARG A 24 -8.26 0.35 3.59
C ARG A 24 -7.30 0.75 2.48
N VAL A 25 -6.86 -0.22 1.70
CA VAL A 25 -6.10 0.04 0.47
C VAL A 25 -7.05 -0.09 -0.72
N THR A 26 -7.03 0.87 -1.63
CA THR A 26 -7.83 0.88 -2.86
C THR A 26 -6.94 1.12 -4.07
N PHE A 27 -7.30 0.56 -5.22
CA PHE A 27 -6.56 0.73 -6.47
C PHE A 27 -7.49 0.62 -7.68
N GLN A 28 -6.97 0.91 -8.86
CA GLN A 28 -7.59 0.60 -10.15
C GLN A 28 -6.64 -0.27 -10.96
N SER A 29 -7.19 -1.08 -11.86
CA SER A 29 -6.39 -1.95 -12.72
C SER A 29 -7.10 -2.31 -14.01
N ASP A 30 -6.35 -2.25 -15.12
CA ASP A 30 -6.81 -2.66 -16.45
C ASP A 30 -6.50 -4.14 -16.76
N ASN A 31 -5.91 -4.87 -15.81
CA ASN A 31 -5.61 -6.29 -15.93
C ASN A 31 -6.90 -7.13 -15.80
N ALA A 32 -7.68 -7.19 -16.87
CA ALA A 32 -8.95 -7.89 -16.92
C ALA A 32 -8.77 -9.39 -16.67
N GLY A 33 -9.66 -9.98 -15.85
CA GLY A 33 -9.63 -11.41 -15.53
C GLY A 33 -8.54 -11.84 -14.54
N MET A 34 -7.68 -10.92 -14.09
CA MET A 34 -6.63 -11.19 -13.11
C MET A 34 -7.08 -10.83 -11.69
N CYS A 35 -6.66 -11.64 -10.72
CA CYS A 35 -6.73 -11.28 -9.30
C CYS A 35 -5.53 -10.40 -8.93
N HIS A 36 -5.53 -9.85 -7.72
CA HIS A 36 -4.49 -8.96 -7.25
C HIS A 36 -3.96 -9.38 -5.89
N GLN A 37 -2.65 -9.28 -5.73
CA GLN A 37 -1.93 -9.55 -4.49
C GLN A 37 -1.45 -8.24 -3.89
N LEU A 38 -1.63 -8.08 -2.58
CA LEU A 38 -1.13 -6.97 -1.80
C LEU A 38 0.19 -7.35 -1.14
N TYR A 39 1.22 -6.56 -1.42
CA TYR A 39 2.52 -6.66 -0.80
C TYR A 39 2.79 -5.45 0.08
N VAL A 40 3.20 -5.71 1.32
CA VAL A 40 3.65 -4.66 2.25
C VAL A 40 5.09 -4.94 2.64
N ASN A 41 5.97 -3.97 2.41
CA ASN A 41 7.42 -4.10 2.64
C ASN A 41 8.01 -5.35 1.97
N GLY A 42 7.60 -5.63 0.73
CA GLY A 42 8.07 -6.78 -0.06
C GLY A 42 7.49 -8.14 0.32
N ARG A 43 6.55 -8.21 1.27
CA ARG A 43 5.92 -9.47 1.71
C ARG A 43 4.46 -9.52 1.32
N LEU A 44 4.00 -10.69 0.85
CA LEU A 44 2.59 -10.92 0.60
C LEU A 44 1.82 -10.82 1.93
N VAL A 45 0.78 -10.01 1.96
CA VAL A 45 -0.07 -9.83 3.15
C VAL A 45 -1.54 -10.18 2.90
N ASP A 46 -2.02 -10.03 1.67
CA ASP A 46 -3.42 -10.29 1.31
C ASP A 46 -3.55 -10.48 -0.21
N TRP A 47 -4.67 -11.01 -0.67
CA TRP A 47 -5.02 -11.12 -2.09
C TRP A 47 -6.54 -11.02 -2.30
N THR A 48 -6.95 -10.71 -3.53
CA THR A 48 -8.36 -10.59 -3.87
C THR A 48 -8.97 -11.96 -4.19
N ASP A 49 -10.19 -12.20 -3.72
CA ASP A 49 -10.94 -13.42 -4.04
C ASP A 49 -11.51 -13.42 -5.46
N SER A 50 -11.54 -12.26 -6.13
CA SER A 50 -12.10 -12.13 -7.47
C SER A 50 -11.38 -11.08 -8.33
N PRO A 51 -11.39 -11.25 -9.67
CA PRO A 51 -10.77 -10.29 -10.59
C PRO A 51 -11.39 -8.89 -10.62
N THR A 52 -12.54 -8.67 -9.98
CA THR A 52 -13.25 -7.37 -9.95
C THR A 52 -13.05 -6.62 -8.64
N GLN A 53 -12.50 -7.26 -7.60
CA GLN A 53 -12.21 -6.62 -6.33
C GLN A 53 -11.05 -5.63 -6.48
N ARG A 54 -11.22 -4.44 -5.93
CA ARG A 54 -10.28 -3.31 -6.07
C ARG A 54 -9.87 -2.69 -4.74
N SER A 55 -9.97 -3.48 -3.68
CA SER A 55 -9.64 -3.05 -2.33
C SER A 55 -9.19 -4.19 -1.43
N PHE A 56 -8.41 -3.83 -0.41
CA PHE A 56 -7.93 -4.69 0.67
C PHE A 56 -8.20 -4.04 2.03
N SER A 57 -8.32 -4.88 3.06
CA SER A 57 -8.38 -4.45 4.45
C SER A 57 -7.10 -4.90 5.15
N LEU A 58 -6.27 -3.95 5.57
CA LEU A 58 -4.99 -4.22 6.22
C LEU A 58 -5.10 -3.94 7.72
N GLU A 59 -4.98 -4.97 8.54
CA GLU A 59 -4.91 -4.85 9.99
C GLU A 59 -3.50 -4.42 10.45
N ALA A 60 -3.14 -3.17 10.17
CA ALA A 60 -1.89 -2.57 10.62
C ALA A 60 -2.14 -1.37 11.54
N ALA A 61 -1.46 -1.33 12.68
CA ALA A 61 -1.49 -0.20 13.61
C ALA A 61 -0.80 1.04 13.02
N ASP A 62 0.31 0.82 12.32
CA ASP A 62 1.11 1.87 11.70
C ASP A 62 0.73 2.10 10.23
N HIS A 63 1.10 3.27 9.70
CA HIS A 63 0.97 3.54 8.27
C HIS A 63 1.85 2.57 7.46
N PRO A 64 1.29 1.84 6.47
CA PRO A 64 2.07 0.95 5.63
C PRO A 64 3.11 1.75 4.82
N ARG A 65 4.38 1.38 5.01
CA ARG A 65 5.55 2.13 4.51
C ARG A 65 5.75 1.96 3.01
N THR A 66 5.66 0.73 2.52
CA THR A 66 5.71 0.43 1.09
C THR A 66 4.57 -0.52 0.76
N ILE A 67 3.66 -0.09 -0.12
CA ILE A 67 2.60 -0.92 -0.68
C ILE A 67 2.91 -1.16 -2.14
N VAL A 68 2.86 -2.42 -2.55
CA VAL A 68 2.84 -2.82 -3.96
C VAL A 68 1.65 -3.73 -4.19
N ILE A 69 1.01 -3.58 -5.34
CA ILE A 69 -0.02 -4.49 -5.80
C ILE A 69 0.47 -5.11 -7.09
N ALA A 70 0.31 -6.43 -7.23
CA ALA A 70 0.59 -7.15 -8.46
C ALA A 70 -0.67 -7.84 -8.95
N ALA A 71 -0.89 -7.84 -10.26
CA ALA A 71 -1.91 -8.65 -10.90
C ALA A 71 -1.35 -10.04 -11.18
N VAL A 72 -2.13 -11.06 -10.85
CA VAL A 72 -1.77 -12.48 -11.00
C VAL A 72 -2.93 -13.29 -11.58
N GLU A 73 -2.63 -14.45 -12.17
CA GLU A 73 -3.70 -15.37 -12.58
C GLU A 73 -4.54 -15.80 -11.37
N PRO A 74 -5.85 -16.03 -11.51
CA PRO A 74 -6.70 -16.44 -10.40
C PRO A 74 -6.20 -17.71 -9.68
N GLY A 75 -5.57 -18.64 -10.40
CA GLY A 75 -4.98 -19.85 -9.82
C GLY A 75 -3.78 -19.59 -8.91
N ASP A 76 -3.13 -18.43 -9.05
CA ASP A 76 -1.94 -18.03 -8.31
C ASP A 76 -2.23 -16.99 -7.21
N ALA A 77 -3.49 -16.57 -7.03
CA ALA A 77 -3.84 -15.48 -6.11
C ALA A 77 -3.31 -15.69 -4.68
N GLY A 78 -3.33 -16.93 -4.17
CA GLY A 78 -2.81 -17.28 -2.84
C GLY A 78 -1.34 -17.73 -2.81
N SER A 79 -0.65 -17.80 -3.95
CA SER A 79 0.75 -18.22 -4.03
C SER A 79 1.68 -17.05 -3.67
N ASP A 80 2.67 -17.26 -2.79
CA ASP A 80 3.64 -16.20 -2.49
C ASP A 80 4.60 -16.01 -3.67
N LEU A 81 4.42 -14.90 -4.40
CA LEU A 81 5.23 -14.50 -5.54
C LEU A 81 6.14 -13.29 -5.22
N SER A 82 6.40 -13.02 -3.94
CA SER A 82 7.26 -11.92 -3.49
C SER A 82 8.65 -11.92 -4.12
N ALA A 83 9.19 -13.09 -4.47
CA ALA A 83 10.47 -13.22 -5.17
C ALA A 83 10.49 -12.62 -6.59
N LEU A 84 9.31 -12.37 -7.18
CA LEU A 84 9.16 -11.75 -8.51
C LEU A 84 9.02 -10.22 -8.43
N LEU A 85 8.92 -9.65 -7.22
CA LEU A 85 8.86 -8.21 -7.07
C LEU A 85 10.16 -7.55 -7.56
N PRO A 86 10.06 -6.36 -8.20
CA PRO A 86 11.25 -5.58 -8.51
C PRO A 86 11.98 -5.20 -7.21
N ALA A 87 13.31 -5.24 -7.18
CA ALA A 87 14.09 -4.97 -5.96
C ALA A 87 13.73 -3.64 -5.28
N GLN A 88 13.34 -2.64 -6.07
CA GLN A 88 12.90 -1.32 -5.62
C GLN A 88 11.59 -1.36 -4.82
N ALA A 89 10.75 -2.39 -4.99
CA ALA A 89 9.55 -2.63 -4.18
C ALA A 89 9.88 -3.18 -2.78
N CYS A 90 11.08 -3.74 -2.61
CA CYS A 90 11.57 -4.28 -1.33
C CYS A 90 12.34 -3.24 -0.52
N GLU A 91 12.73 -2.11 -1.12
CA GLU A 91 13.46 -1.03 -0.46
C GLU A 91 12.55 0.21 -0.26
N PRO A 92 12.20 0.58 0.98
CA PRO A 92 11.31 1.71 1.23
C PRO A 92 11.99 3.06 0.92
N ASN A 93 11.74 3.60 -0.28
CA ASN A 93 12.32 4.87 -0.76
C ASN A 93 11.41 6.11 -0.57
N TRP A 94 10.61 6.19 0.50
CA TRP A 94 9.70 7.33 0.70
C TRP A 94 10.25 8.39 1.67
N ILE A 95 10.19 9.65 1.23
CA ILE A 95 10.36 10.85 2.05
C ILE A 95 8.97 11.23 2.57
N TYR A 96 8.73 11.13 3.88
CA TYR A 96 7.50 11.62 4.51
C TYR A 96 7.30 13.12 4.26
N ARG A 97 6.26 13.52 3.53
CA ARG A 97 5.88 14.93 3.33
C ARG A 97 4.53 15.24 3.97
N ARG A 98 4.53 15.61 5.26
CA ARG A 98 3.34 16.14 5.94
C ARG A 98 3.23 17.65 5.70
N LYS A 99 2.17 18.09 5.02
CA LYS A 99 1.79 19.51 4.96
C LYS A 99 1.08 19.87 6.26
N PHE A 100 1.64 20.81 7.02
CA PHE A 100 1.00 21.38 8.20
C PHE A 100 0.42 22.74 7.83
N THR A 101 -0.90 22.86 7.77
CA THR A 101 -1.55 24.18 7.72
C THR A 101 -1.73 24.66 9.16
N ARG A 102 -0.97 25.68 9.58
CA ARG A 102 -1.05 26.26 10.93
C ARG A 102 -1.86 27.56 10.89
N SER A 103 -2.90 27.63 11.71
CA SER A 103 -3.85 28.76 11.78
C SER A 103 -3.43 29.90 12.72
N ARG A 104 -2.27 29.84 13.38
CA ARG A 104 -1.77 30.91 14.26
C ARG A 104 -0.29 31.20 14.07
N GLN A 105 0.03 32.49 14.02
CA GLN A 105 1.39 33.03 13.95
C GLN A 105 2.14 32.71 15.25
N ARG A 106 3.34 32.12 15.15
CA ARG A 106 4.16 31.77 16.33
C ARG A 106 4.97 32.98 16.80
N PRO A 107 5.18 33.15 18.12
CA PRO A 107 6.22 34.03 18.64
C PRO A 107 7.60 33.58 18.15
N ALA A 108 8.48 34.56 17.89
CA ALA A 108 9.86 34.31 17.51
C ALA A 108 10.55 33.38 18.53
N GLY A 109 11.25 32.33 18.06
CA GLY A 109 11.97 31.38 18.91
C GLY A 109 11.26 30.04 19.21
N SER A 110 10.07 29.82 18.68
CA SER A 110 9.31 28.59 18.92
C SER A 110 9.90 27.37 18.19
N LYS A 111 10.45 26.40 18.93
CA LYS A 111 10.91 25.10 18.39
C LYS A 111 9.73 24.16 18.06
N VAL A 112 9.90 23.28 17.08
CA VAL A 112 8.96 22.20 16.76
C VAL A 112 9.72 20.90 16.95
N GLU A 113 9.25 20.05 17.86
CA GLU A 113 9.68 18.66 17.92
C GLU A 113 8.60 17.80 17.27
N ILE A 114 9.03 16.93 16.37
CA ILE A 114 8.21 15.85 15.86
C ILE A 114 8.43 14.70 16.83
N VAL A 115 7.46 14.48 17.72
CA VAL A 115 7.43 13.27 18.54
C VAL A 115 6.93 12.16 17.61
N GLY A 116 7.81 11.23 17.26
CA GLY A 116 7.42 9.96 16.67
C GLY A 116 7.01 9.00 17.77
N ASP A 117 5.92 8.28 17.58
CA ASP A 117 5.58 7.09 18.38
C ASP A 117 6.41 5.89 17.89
#